data_AF-A0A1V4YZ07-F1
#
_entry.id   AF-A0A1V4YZ07-F1
#
_cell.length_a   1.000
_cell.length_b   1.000
_cell.length_c   1.000
_cell.angle_alpha   90.00
_cell.angle_beta   90.00
_cell.angle_gamma   90.00
#
_symmetry.space_group_name_H-M   'P 1'
#
loop_
_entity.id
_entity.type
_entity.pdbx_description
1 polymer ?
#
loop_
_entity_poly.entity_id
_entity_poly.type
_entity_poly.pdbx_seq_one_letter_code
_entity_poly.pdbx_strand_id
1 'polypeptide(L)'
;MGEMITIGGTMVWLPTDGHDTPDFLIPRKDTGKVTIHTGFNAALNGTFNDIIFARSKSETGFAVDELYVSLFKMAREMRPSFRGILSVALQADIEQFYSSGINISPLKSLAPENGEMITHPDNIDSWMNVNTNPLYKNETMVSFGVGVDLEGDLSSFDEKVLGSLFYMHPANIGNKKMLLHNHAVVFKHVPLDKTDDLDGKIREITNYGDFLDMRHLLDNTRIQQAMVGVSYISDIFFEKE
;
A
#
# COMPACT_ATOMS: atom_id res chain seq x y z
N MET A 1 -15.84 6.92 -7.70
CA MET A 1 -14.54 6.21 -7.77
C MET A 1 -13.66 6.77 -6.68
N GLY A 2 -13.02 5.91 -5.88
CA GLY A 2 -12.14 6.33 -4.79
C GLY A 2 -11.04 5.31 -4.57
N GLU A 3 -10.42 5.30 -3.40
CA GLU A 3 -9.31 4.39 -3.09
C GLU A 3 -9.84 2.99 -2.79
N MET A 4 -9.16 1.94 -3.24
CA MET A 4 -9.57 0.55 -3.03
C MET A 4 -8.36 -0.34 -2.77
N ILE A 5 -8.48 -1.25 -1.80
CA ILE A 5 -7.53 -2.34 -1.56
C ILE A 5 -8.30 -3.65 -1.44
N THR A 6 -7.73 -4.72 -1.99
CA THR A 6 -8.17 -6.09 -1.70
C THR A 6 -7.11 -6.79 -0.88
N ILE A 7 -7.45 -7.22 0.34
CA ILE A 7 -6.51 -7.86 1.26
C ILE A 7 -7.19 -8.98 2.04
N GLY A 8 -6.53 -10.14 2.12
CA GLY A 8 -7.10 -11.33 2.77
C GLY A 8 -8.44 -11.79 2.17
N GLY A 9 -8.71 -11.48 0.91
CA GLY A 9 -9.98 -11.75 0.23
C GLY A 9 -11.09 -10.74 0.51
N THR A 10 -10.85 -9.72 1.34
CA THR A 10 -11.77 -8.62 1.63
C THR A 10 -11.44 -7.43 0.74
N MET A 11 -12.43 -6.88 0.07
CA MET A 11 -12.32 -5.57 -0.58
C MET A 11 -12.74 -4.49 0.41
N VAL A 12 -11.92 -3.46 0.54
CA VAL A 12 -12.27 -2.22 1.23
C VAL A 12 -12.15 -1.08 0.23
N TRP A 13 -13.07 -0.13 0.30
CA TRP A 13 -13.14 1.01 -0.61
C TRP A 13 -13.51 2.29 0.15
N LEU A 14 -12.77 3.37 -0.08
CA LEU A 14 -13.09 4.69 0.45
C LEU A 14 -13.71 5.54 -0.68
N PRO A 15 -15.02 5.88 -0.61
CA PRO A 15 -15.67 6.73 -1.60
C PRO A 15 -15.15 8.18 -1.58
N THR A 16 -15.44 8.88 -2.68
CA THR A 16 -15.25 10.34 -2.79
C THR A 16 -16.60 11.07 -2.76
N ASP A 17 -17.59 10.52 -2.05
CA ASP A 17 -18.96 11.04 -1.98
C ASP A 17 -19.14 12.12 -0.91
N GLY A 18 -18.03 12.53 -0.28
CA GLY A 18 -18.00 13.50 0.81
C GLY A 18 -18.15 12.87 2.20
N HIS A 19 -18.36 11.55 2.28
CA HIS A 19 -18.34 10.80 3.53
C HIS A 19 -16.96 10.19 3.74
N ASP A 20 -16.28 10.60 4.80
CA ASP A 20 -14.95 10.10 5.18
C ASP A 20 -15.07 8.76 5.92
N THR A 21 -15.73 7.78 5.30
CA THR A 21 -16.01 6.47 5.89
C THR A 21 -15.81 5.39 4.84
N PRO A 22 -14.88 4.44 5.05
CA PRO A 22 -14.71 3.32 4.12
C PRO A 22 -15.91 2.36 4.15
N ASP A 23 -16.29 1.89 2.98
CA ASP A 23 -17.17 0.74 2.78
C ASP A 23 -16.34 -0.54 2.58
N PHE A 24 -16.93 -1.70 2.85
CA PHE A 24 -16.27 -2.98 2.65
C PHE A 24 -17.19 -4.07 2.10
N LEU A 25 -16.59 -4.98 1.33
CA LEU A 25 -17.21 -6.16 0.78
C LEU A 25 -16.35 -7.38 1.14
N ILE A 26 -16.91 -8.29 1.95
CA ILE A 26 -16.28 -9.56 2.32
C ILE A 26 -16.99 -10.69 1.56
N PRO A 27 -16.52 -11.08 0.36
CA PRO A 27 -17.10 -12.20 -0.37
C PRO A 27 -16.85 -13.51 0.40
N ARG A 28 -17.91 -14.12 0.96
CA ARG A 28 -17.80 -15.47 1.56
C ARG A 28 -17.44 -16.55 0.53
N LYS A 29 -17.78 -16.31 -0.73
CA LYS A 29 -17.44 -17.16 -1.87
C LYS A 29 -17.39 -16.30 -3.12
N ASP A 30 -16.25 -16.31 -3.80
CA ASP A 30 -16.20 -15.78 -5.15
C ASP A 30 -16.87 -16.77 -6.11
N THR A 31 -17.88 -16.28 -6.82
CA THR A 31 -18.63 -17.07 -7.80
C THR A 31 -18.42 -16.54 -9.23
N GLY A 32 -17.59 -15.51 -9.40
CA GLY A 32 -17.42 -14.78 -10.66
C GLY A 32 -18.64 -13.97 -11.08
N LYS A 33 -19.70 -13.90 -10.25
CA LYS A 33 -20.96 -13.21 -10.58
C LYS A 33 -20.95 -11.72 -10.27
N VAL A 34 -20.02 -11.27 -9.42
CA VAL A 34 -19.85 -9.86 -9.07
C VAL A 34 -18.60 -9.38 -9.78
N THR A 35 -18.77 -8.51 -10.76
CA THR A 35 -17.66 -7.88 -11.48
C THR A 35 -17.39 -6.52 -10.85
N ILE A 36 -16.13 -6.29 -10.48
CA ILE A 36 -15.67 -4.99 -9.97
C ILE A 36 -15.01 -4.27 -11.14
N HIS A 37 -15.46 -3.06 -11.43
CA HIS A 37 -14.85 -2.21 -12.44
C HIS A 37 -13.97 -1.17 -11.75
N THR A 38 -12.66 -1.32 -11.92
CA THR A 38 -11.65 -0.40 -11.40
C THR A 38 -11.03 0.38 -12.54
N GLY A 39 -10.72 1.67 -12.34
CA GLY A 39 -9.92 2.44 -13.31
C GLY A 39 -8.49 1.89 -13.46
N PHE A 40 -7.97 1.27 -12.40
CA PHE A 40 -6.70 0.56 -12.36
C PHE A 40 -6.72 -0.46 -11.22
N ASN A 41 -6.15 -1.64 -11.43
CA ASN A 41 -5.96 -2.67 -10.40
C ASN A 41 -4.60 -3.35 -10.64
N ALA A 42 -3.86 -3.58 -9.56
CA ALA A 42 -2.64 -4.36 -9.57
C ALA A 42 -2.75 -5.45 -8.51
N ALA A 43 -2.39 -6.67 -8.88
CA ALA A 43 -2.42 -7.82 -7.98
C ALA A 43 -1.08 -8.57 -8.03
N LEU A 44 -0.68 -9.11 -6.89
CA LEU A 44 0.44 -10.03 -6.83
C LEU A 44 -0.05 -11.45 -7.10
N ASN A 45 0.59 -12.13 -8.04
CA ASN A 45 0.47 -13.57 -8.21
C ASN A 45 1.74 -14.25 -7.69
N GLY A 46 1.63 -14.97 -6.58
CA GLY A 46 2.77 -15.68 -5.98
C GLY A 46 2.65 -15.83 -4.46
N THR A 47 3.78 -16.12 -3.81
CA THR A 47 3.90 -16.27 -2.36
C THR A 47 4.96 -15.31 -1.80
N PHE A 48 5.01 -15.17 -0.48
CA PHE A 48 6.14 -14.51 0.18
C PHE A 48 7.40 -15.37 0.01
N ASN A 49 8.50 -14.74 -0.40
CA ASN A 49 9.82 -15.37 -0.48
C ASN A 49 10.52 -15.35 0.87
N ASP A 50 10.31 -14.29 1.65
CA ASP A 50 10.87 -14.11 2.98
C ASP A 50 9.77 -13.61 3.93
N ILE A 51 9.81 -14.10 5.17
CA ILE A 51 9.00 -13.60 6.28
C ILE A 51 9.94 -13.07 7.34
N ILE A 52 9.83 -11.78 7.61
CA ILE A 52 10.77 -11.03 8.45
C ILE A 52 9.99 -10.41 9.60
N PHE A 53 10.60 -10.45 10.79
CA PHE A 53 10.11 -9.68 11.93
C PHE A 53 10.96 -8.42 12.08
N ALA A 54 10.35 -7.25 11.89
CA ALA A 54 10.98 -5.94 12.08
C ALA A 54 10.51 -5.32 13.40
N ARG A 55 11.43 -4.70 14.14
CA ARG A 55 11.11 -4.02 15.41
C ARG A 55 11.99 -2.79 15.61
N SER A 56 11.36 -1.69 16.00
CA SER A 56 12.02 -0.45 16.38
C SER A 56 12.83 -0.64 17.66
N LYS A 57 14.00 0.00 17.72
CA LYS A 57 14.75 0.20 18.97
C LYS A 57 14.37 1.51 19.68
N SER A 58 13.66 2.39 18.98
CA SER A 58 13.16 3.66 19.48
C SER A 58 11.69 3.52 19.92
N GLU A 59 11.28 4.33 20.90
CA GLU A 59 9.87 4.47 21.27
C GLU A 59 9.04 5.18 20.19
N THR A 60 9.69 5.90 19.27
CA THR A 60 9.02 6.62 18.17
C THR A 60 8.80 5.78 16.91
N GLY A 61 9.04 4.46 16.97
CA GLY A 61 8.95 3.60 15.79
C GLY A 61 10.02 3.88 14.71
N PHE A 62 9.87 3.19 13.57
CA PHE A 62 10.57 3.44 12.30
C PHE A 62 9.54 3.72 11.20
N ALA A 63 9.90 4.50 10.19
CA ALA A 63 9.01 4.80 9.07
C ALA A 63 8.97 3.66 8.05
N VAL A 64 7.89 3.63 7.28
CA VAL A 64 7.72 2.67 6.18
C VAL A 64 8.85 2.81 5.16
N ASP A 65 9.27 4.04 4.82
CA ASP A 65 10.44 4.24 3.94
C ASP A 65 11.73 3.62 4.52
N GLU A 66 12.00 3.78 5.82
CA GLU A 66 13.14 3.17 6.51
C GLU A 66 13.10 1.63 6.44
N LEU A 67 11.89 1.04 6.49
CA LEU A 67 11.68 -0.40 6.27
C LEU A 67 12.07 -0.81 4.86
N TYR A 68 11.51 -0.13 3.84
CA TYR A 68 11.80 -0.44 2.44
C TYR A 68 13.29 -0.28 2.11
N VAL A 69 13.96 0.77 2.59
CA VAL A 69 15.41 0.95 2.44
C VAL A 69 16.17 -0.26 2.99
N SER A 70 15.76 -0.76 4.16
CA SER A 70 16.39 -1.93 4.78
C SER A 70 16.13 -3.21 3.97
N LEU A 71 14.90 -3.40 3.48
CA LEU A 71 14.52 -4.54 2.64
C LEU A 71 15.26 -4.53 1.30
N PHE A 72 15.37 -3.39 0.63
CA PHE A 72 16.12 -3.26 -0.62
C PHE A 72 17.61 -3.56 -0.43
N LYS A 73 18.20 -3.04 0.66
CA LYS A 73 19.59 -3.37 0.99
C LYS A 73 19.77 -4.87 1.20
N MET A 74 18.90 -5.49 2.01
CA MET A 74 18.92 -6.93 2.23
C MET A 74 18.75 -7.72 0.92
N ALA A 75 17.83 -7.30 0.06
CA ALA A 75 17.57 -7.93 -1.23
C ALA A 75 18.82 -7.92 -2.12
N ARG A 76 19.48 -6.77 -2.28
CA ARG A 76 20.71 -6.64 -3.07
C ARG A 76 21.85 -7.50 -2.54
N GLU A 77 21.98 -7.61 -1.22
CA GLU A 77 23.06 -8.38 -0.58
C GLU A 77 22.82 -9.90 -0.64
N MET A 78 21.57 -10.34 -0.49
CA MET A 78 21.24 -11.76 -0.30
C MET A 78 20.68 -12.44 -1.56
N ARG A 79 20.20 -11.68 -2.55
CA ARG A 79 19.50 -12.21 -3.73
C ARG A 79 20.15 -11.68 -5.02
N PRO A 80 21.09 -12.42 -5.62
CA PRO A 80 21.71 -12.03 -6.89
C PRO A 80 20.73 -11.84 -8.05
N SER A 81 19.53 -12.44 -7.95
CA SER A 81 18.46 -12.32 -8.95
C SER A 81 17.53 -11.12 -8.70
N PHE A 82 17.74 -10.34 -7.64
CA PHE A 82 16.90 -9.19 -7.32
C PHE A 82 17.05 -8.11 -8.40
N ARG A 83 15.91 -7.62 -8.92
CA ARG A 83 15.86 -6.68 -10.03
C ARG A 83 15.27 -5.32 -9.66
N GLY A 84 15.33 -4.96 -8.38
CA GLY A 84 14.92 -3.63 -7.93
C GLY A 84 13.45 -3.48 -7.54
N ILE A 85 12.60 -4.50 -7.67
CA ILE A 85 11.18 -4.40 -7.32
C ILE A 85 10.79 -5.46 -6.29
N LEU A 86 10.07 -5.03 -5.25
CA LEU A 86 9.50 -5.92 -4.25
C LEU A 86 8.05 -5.53 -3.93
N SER A 87 7.25 -6.52 -3.55
CA SER A 87 5.98 -6.30 -2.88
C SER A 87 6.09 -6.67 -1.41
N VAL A 88 5.37 -5.94 -0.57
CA VAL A 88 5.35 -6.13 0.88
C VAL A 88 3.92 -6.31 1.35
N ALA A 89 3.69 -7.31 2.18
CA ALA A 89 2.50 -7.40 3.03
C ALA A 89 2.92 -7.27 4.50
N LEU A 90 2.14 -6.53 5.29
CA LEU A 90 2.44 -6.24 6.68
C LEU A 90 1.26 -6.59 7.58
N GLN A 91 1.55 -7.17 8.75
CA GLN A 91 0.82 -6.88 9.99
C GLN A 91 1.74 -6.05 10.87
N ALA A 92 1.31 -4.88 11.32
CA ALA A 92 2.16 -3.97 12.08
C ALA A 92 1.41 -3.25 13.21
N ASP A 93 2.13 -2.92 14.28
CA ASP A 93 1.65 -2.02 15.33
C ASP A 93 1.95 -0.58 14.94
N ILE A 94 0.90 0.24 14.87
CA ILE A 94 0.98 1.64 14.47
C ILE A 94 1.53 2.49 15.62
N GLU A 95 2.56 3.30 15.34
CA GLU A 95 2.99 4.39 16.23
C GLU A 95 2.44 5.75 15.75
N GLN A 96 2.49 6.02 14.45
CA GLN A 96 1.91 7.22 13.82
C GLN A 96 1.41 6.88 12.41
N PHE A 97 0.11 7.00 12.15
CA PHE A 97 -0.48 6.73 10.84
C PHE A 97 -0.67 8.01 10.02
N TYR A 98 0.04 8.13 8.90
CA TYR A 98 -0.10 9.22 7.95
C TYR A 98 -0.71 8.69 6.66
N SER A 99 -1.67 9.43 6.10
CA SER A 99 -2.45 8.93 4.98
C SER A 99 -2.76 10.00 3.95
N SER A 100 -3.07 9.53 2.74
CA SER A 100 -3.74 10.33 1.75
C SER A 100 -5.00 9.63 1.22
N GLY A 101 -5.85 10.42 0.58
CA GLY A 101 -7.00 9.94 -0.17
C GLY A 101 -7.38 10.95 -1.24
N ILE A 102 -8.30 10.54 -2.12
CA ILE A 102 -8.85 11.40 -3.17
C ILE A 102 -10.13 12.06 -2.65
N ASN A 103 -10.28 13.37 -2.85
CA ASN A 103 -11.49 14.12 -2.52
C ASN A 103 -12.52 14.11 -3.65
N ILE A 104 -12.06 14.08 -4.91
CA ILE A 104 -12.90 14.23 -6.09
C ILE A 104 -12.65 13.02 -7.01
N SER A 105 -13.73 12.30 -7.36
CA SER A 105 -13.65 11.18 -8.31
C SER A 105 -12.93 11.61 -9.61
N PRO A 106 -11.88 10.89 -10.07
CA PRO A 106 -11.11 11.24 -11.26
C PRO A 106 -11.88 10.87 -12.54
N LEU A 107 -13.01 11.55 -12.76
CA LEU A 107 -13.87 11.42 -13.92
C LEU A 107 -13.50 12.49 -14.96
N LYS A 108 -13.56 12.14 -16.26
CA LYS A 108 -13.30 13.08 -17.34
C LYS A 108 -14.18 14.35 -17.26
N SER A 109 -15.42 14.22 -16.81
CA SER A 109 -16.35 15.34 -16.62
C SER A 109 -15.98 16.27 -15.47
N LEU A 110 -15.12 15.81 -14.55
CA LEU A 110 -14.63 16.57 -13.41
C LEU A 110 -13.18 17.01 -13.59
N ALA A 111 -12.57 16.76 -14.77
CA ALA A 111 -11.16 17.05 -14.99
C ALA A 111 -10.81 18.51 -14.61
N PRO A 112 -9.60 18.76 -14.04
CA PRO A 112 -9.18 20.09 -13.66
C PRO A 112 -9.34 21.13 -14.77
N GLU A 113 -9.81 22.33 -14.42
CA GLU A 113 -10.09 23.40 -15.41
C GLU A 113 -8.85 23.84 -16.19
N ASN A 114 -7.67 23.72 -15.58
CA ASN A 114 -6.38 24.02 -16.22
C ASN A 114 -5.92 22.95 -17.23
N GLY A 115 -6.65 21.84 -17.34
CA GLY A 115 -6.31 20.72 -18.24
C GLY A 115 -5.12 19.87 -17.77
N GLU A 116 -4.55 20.18 -16.60
CA GLU A 116 -3.43 19.45 -16.01
C GLU A 116 -3.89 18.22 -15.22
N MET A 117 -2.93 17.39 -14.79
CA MET A 117 -3.22 16.23 -13.93
C MET A 117 -3.74 16.65 -12.55
N ILE A 118 -4.50 15.78 -11.89
CA ILE A 118 -4.98 16.00 -10.51
C ILE A 118 -3.83 16.12 -9.49
N THR A 119 -2.66 15.57 -9.83
CA THR A 119 -1.42 15.65 -9.06
C THR A 119 -0.58 16.89 -9.37
N HIS A 120 -1.02 17.75 -10.30
CA HIS A 120 -0.33 19.02 -10.55
C HIS A 120 -0.36 19.90 -9.29
N PRO A 121 0.70 20.66 -8.97
CA PRO A 121 0.75 21.50 -7.77
C PRO A 121 -0.46 22.45 -7.62
N ASP A 122 -0.99 22.96 -8.73
CA ASP A 122 -2.17 23.85 -8.71
C ASP A 122 -3.48 23.12 -8.37
N ASN A 123 -3.52 21.79 -8.51
CA ASN A 123 -4.72 20.98 -8.36
C ASN A 123 -4.70 20.17 -7.05
N ILE A 124 -3.54 19.68 -6.64
CA ILE A 124 -3.39 18.64 -5.62
C ILE A 124 -4.15 18.94 -4.32
N ASP A 125 -4.06 20.17 -3.79
CA ASP A 125 -4.69 20.52 -2.51
C ASP A 125 -6.22 20.43 -2.54
N SER A 126 -6.83 20.62 -3.72
CA SER A 126 -8.27 20.49 -3.90
C SER A 126 -8.71 19.05 -4.21
N TRP A 127 -7.82 18.26 -4.83
CA TRP A 127 -8.10 16.91 -5.30
C TRP A 127 -7.72 15.81 -4.31
N MET A 128 -6.75 16.05 -3.45
CA MET A 128 -6.22 15.09 -2.49
C MET A 128 -6.43 15.58 -1.06
N ASN A 129 -6.83 14.66 -0.19
CA ASN A 129 -6.80 14.86 1.25
C ASN A 129 -5.52 14.23 1.79
N VAL A 130 -4.51 15.04 2.09
CA VAL A 130 -3.25 14.58 2.68
C VAL A 130 -3.30 14.89 4.18
N ASN A 131 -3.41 13.85 4.99
CA ASN A 131 -3.44 14.02 6.44
C ASN A 131 -2.02 13.97 7.01
N THR A 132 -1.51 15.16 7.37
CA THR A 132 -0.21 15.34 8.01
C THR A 132 -0.27 15.32 9.53
N ASN A 133 -1.47 15.17 10.12
CA ASN A 133 -1.63 14.90 11.55
C ASN A 133 -1.74 13.39 11.75
N PRO A 134 -0.89 12.78 12.61
CA PRO A 134 -0.90 11.33 12.76
C PRO A 134 -2.23 10.86 13.36
N LEU A 135 -2.90 9.97 12.64
CA LEU A 135 -4.02 9.19 13.15
C LEU A 135 -3.49 7.91 13.81
N TYR A 136 -4.35 7.22 14.57
CA TYR A 136 -4.16 5.88 15.14
C TYR A 136 -2.82 5.62 15.87
N LYS A 137 -2.89 5.15 17.10
CA LYS A 137 -1.70 4.72 17.84
C LYS A 137 -2.03 3.47 18.65
N ASN A 138 -1.10 2.51 18.65
CA ASN A 138 -1.24 1.18 19.25
C ASN A 138 -2.35 0.32 18.61
N GLU A 139 -2.88 0.73 17.46
CA GLU A 139 -3.83 -0.05 16.68
C GLU A 139 -3.08 -0.91 15.65
N THR A 140 -3.76 -1.88 15.06
CA THR A 140 -3.15 -2.81 14.10
C THR A 140 -3.34 -2.31 12.68
N MET A 141 -2.24 -2.24 11.92
CA MET A 141 -2.24 -2.03 10.49
C MET A 141 -2.05 -3.35 9.77
N VAL A 142 -2.92 -3.64 8.80
CA VAL A 142 -2.65 -4.60 7.75
C VAL A 142 -2.41 -3.83 6.47
N SER A 143 -1.25 -4.00 5.84
CA SER A 143 -0.88 -3.24 4.64
C SER A 143 -0.41 -4.15 3.52
N PHE A 144 -0.63 -3.71 2.29
CA PHE A 144 -0.04 -4.29 1.09
C PHE A 144 0.45 -3.16 0.19
N GLY A 145 1.65 -3.34 -0.38
CA GLY A 145 2.23 -2.34 -1.25
C GLY A 145 3.39 -2.85 -2.09
N VAL A 146 3.84 -2.00 -3.01
CA VAL A 146 4.95 -2.26 -3.92
C VAL A 146 5.99 -1.15 -3.76
N GLY A 147 7.25 -1.54 -3.79
CA GLY A 147 8.39 -0.64 -3.80
C GLY A 147 9.30 -0.89 -5.00
N VAL A 148 9.81 0.20 -5.58
CA VAL A 148 10.83 0.19 -6.63
C VAL A 148 12.09 0.89 -6.12
N ASP A 149 13.22 0.19 -6.21
CA ASP A 149 14.56 0.68 -5.95
C ASP A 149 15.11 1.39 -7.19
N LEU A 150 15.11 2.72 -7.18
CA LEU A 150 15.61 3.54 -8.29
C LEU A 150 17.15 3.57 -8.37
N GLU A 151 17.84 3.01 -7.37
CA GLU A 151 19.30 2.85 -7.42
C GLU A 151 19.73 1.51 -8.06
N GLY A 152 18.76 0.62 -8.34
CA GLY A 152 18.99 -0.68 -8.96
C GLY A 152 18.94 -0.68 -10.50
N ASP A 153 19.30 -1.81 -11.10
CA ASP A 153 19.11 -2.04 -12.54
C ASP A 153 17.67 -2.50 -12.81
N LEU A 154 16.87 -1.60 -13.38
CA LEU A 154 15.47 -1.82 -13.74
C LEU A 154 15.28 -2.19 -15.21
N SER A 155 16.36 -2.39 -15.98
CA SER A 155 16.29 -2.61 -17.44
C SER A 155 15.52 -3.86 -17.88
N SER A 156 15.23 -4.77 -16.96
CA SER A 156 14.38 -5.94 -17.21
C SER A 156 12.89 -5.65 -17.22
N PHE A 157 12.45 -4.47 -16.77
CA PHE A 157 11.04 -4.10 -16.71
C PHE A 157 10.69 -3.13 -17.82
N ASP A 158 9.48 -3.28 -18.38
CA ASP A 158 8.93 -2.29 -19.30
C ASP A 158 8.60 -1.00 -18.53
N GLU A 159 9.16 0.12 -18.99
CA GLU A 159 9.03 1.43 -18.36
C GLU A 159 7.56 1.89 -18.28
N LYS A 160 6.74 1.58 -19.29
CA LYS A 160 5.32 1.97 -19.30
C LYS A 160 4.52 1.15 -18.29
N VAL A 161 4.80 -0.15 -18.22
CA VAL A 161 4.15 -1.04 -17.26
C VAL A 161 4.54 -0.61 -15.84
N LEU A 162 5.83 -0.39 -15.59
CA LEU A 162 6.33 0.07 -14.29
C LEU A 162 5.74 1.43 -13.89
N GLY A 163 5.73 2.39 -14.83
CA GLY A 163 5.16 3.70 -14.62
C GLY A 163 3.65 3.69 -14.35
N SER A 164 2.93 2.65 -14.77
CA SER A 164 1.49 2.52 -14.47
C SER A 164 1.21 2.12 -13.01
N LEU A 165 2.15 1.44 -12.32
CA LEU A 165 2.00 1.06 -10.91
C LEU A 165 2.11 2.27 -9.96
N PHE A 166 2.76 3.34 -10.40
CA PHE A 166 3.04 4.50 -9.57
C PHE A 166 2.55 5.76 -10.27
N TYR A 167 1.54 6.40 -9.71
CA TYR A 167 1.44 7.84 -9.88
C TYR A 167 2.37 8.47 -8.83
N MET A 168 3.28 9.36 -9.24
CA MET A 168 4.10 10.07 -8.26
C MET A 168 3.18 10.93 -7.40
N HIS A 169 2.82 10.44 -6.21
CA HIS A 169 2.07 11.21 -5.24
C HIS A 169 2.99 12.34 -4.74
N PRO A 170 2.67 13.63 -4.97
CA PRO A 170 3.59 14.72 -4.60
C PRO A 170 3.77 14.92 -3.09
N ALA A 171 3.05 14.19 -2.23
CA ALA A 171 3.37 14.10 -0.80
C ALA A 171 4.37 12.98 -0.44
N ASN A 172 4.66 12.05 -1.36
CA ASN A 172 5.62 10.94 -1.19
C ASN A 172 6.99 11.28 -1.86
N ILE A 173 7.43 12.54 -1.82
CA ILE A 173 8.74 12.95 -2.39
C ILE A 173 9.90 12.69 -1.41
N GLY A 174 9.66 11.98 -0.31
CA GLY A 174 10.60 11.84 0.81
C GLY A 174 11.94 11.24 0.41
N ASN A 175 11.93 10.20 -0.43
CA ASN A 175 13.15 9.53 -0.87
C ASN A 175 13.19 9.33 -2.40
N LYS A 176 13.91 10.21 -3.11
CA LYS A 176 14.09 10.13 -4.58
C LYS A 176 14.82 8.86 -5.06
N LYS A 177 15.27 8.00 -4.15
CA LYS A 177 15.95 6.74 -4.46
C LYS A 177 14.98 5.56 -4.58
N MET A 178 13.71 5.75 -4.26
CA MET A 178 12.70 4.71 -4.40
C MET A 178 11.31 5.29 -4.66
N LEU A 179 10.43 4.46 -5.23
CA LEU A 179 8.99 4.75 -5.35
C LEU A 179 8.23 3.75 -4.51
N LEU A 180 7.29 4.24 -3.70
CA LEU A 180 6.46 3.44 -2.81
C LEU A 180 4.99 3.68 -3.10
N HIS A 181 4.21 2.60 -3.11
CA HIS A 181 2.76 2.63 -3.25
C HIS A 181 2.19 1.62 -2.26
N ASN A 182 1.60 2.12 -1.18
CA ASN A 182 1.12 1.30 -0.08
C ASN A 182 -0.31 1.69 0.26
N HIS A 183 -1.15 0.68 0.47
CA HIS A 183 -2.47 0.86 1.07
C HIS A 183 -2.54 0.08 2.37
N ALA A 184 -3.29 0.63 3.32
CA ALA A 184 -3.40 0.08 4.64
C ALA A 184 -4.86 0.03 5.10
N VAL A 185 -5.20 -1.06 5.76
CA VAL A 185 -6.43 -1.22 6.53
C VAL A 185 -6.05 -1.19 8.01
N VAL A 186 -6.79 -0.40 8.80
CA VAL A 186 -6.59 -0.24 10.24
C VAL A 186 -7.68 -1.00 10.98
N PHE A 187 -7.25 -1.77 11.99
CA PHE A 187 -8.12 -2.53 12.88
C PHE A 187 -7.83 -2.14 14.33
N LYS A 188 -8.80 -2.37 15.22
CA LYS A 188 -8.53 -2.39 16.66
C LYS A 188 -7.37 -3.33 16.97
N HIS A 189 -6.61 -3.00 18.00
CA HIS A 189 -5.40 -3.73 18.39
C HIS A 189 -5.61 -5.26 18.41
N VAL A 190 -4.90 -5.92 17.51
CA VAL A 190 -4.70 -7.37 17.44
C VAL A 190 -3.24 -7.65 17.79
N PRO A 191 -2.96 -8.45 18.83
CA PRO A 191 -1.59 -8.79 19.20
C PRO A 191 -0.77 -9.32 18.03
N LEU A 192 0.46 -8.82 17.93
CA LEU A 192 1.40 -9.25 16.90
C LEU A 192 2.27 -10.39 17.42
N ASP A 193 1.97 -11.59 16.94
CA ASP A 193 2.75 -12.80 17.18
C ASP A 193 3.66 -13.12 15.99
N LYS A 194 4.87 -13.62 16.29
CA LYS A 194 5.76 -14.14 15.25
C LYS A 194 5.14 -15.38 14.62
N THR A 195 5.09 -15.42 13.30
CA THR A 195 4.47 -16.49 12.53
C THR A 195 5.22 -16.70 11.22
N ASP A 196 5.23 -17.93 10.73
CA ASP A 196 5.67 -18.25 9.37
C ASP A 196 4.48 -18.30 8.39
N ASP A 197 3.25 -18.13 8.88
CA ASP A 197 2.03 -18.04 8.08
C ASP A 197 1.42 -16.63 8.23
N LEU A 198 2.05 -15.66 7.58
CA LEU A 198 1.55 -14.28 7.57
C LEU A 198 0.24 -14.15 6.78
N ASP A 199 0.09 -14.86 5.66
CA ASP A 199 -1.13 -14.82 4.85
C ASP A 199 -2.36 -15.31 5.65
N GLY A 200 -2.21 -16.42 6.37
CA GLY A 200 -3.24 -16.92 7.28
C GLY A 200 -3.60 -15.91 8.37
N LYS A 201 -2.61 -15.20 8.94
CA LYS A 201 -2.86 -14.15 9.93
C LYS A 201 -3.54 -12.92 9.36
N ILE A 202 -3.12 -12.46 8.18
CA ILE A 202 -3.79 -11.36 7.48
C ILE A 202 -5.26 -11.72 7.24
N ARG A 203 -5.53 -12.93 6.73
CA ARG A 203 -6.91 -13.42 6.52
C ARG A 203 -7.71 -13.54 7.82
N GLU A 204 -7.08 -13.94 8.92
CA GLU A 204 -7.73 -13.99 10.23
C GLU A 204 -8.18 -12.59 10.66
N ILE A 205 -7.28 -11.61 10.60
CA ILE A 205 -7.57 -10.22 10.97
C ILE A 205 -8.64 -9.61 10.06
N THR A 206 -8.56 -9.82 8.74
CA THR A 206 -9.54 -9.24 7.81
C THR A 206 -10.94 -9.85 7.94
N ASN A 207 -11.07 -11.05 8.48
CA ASN A 207 -12.36 -11.71 8.69
C ASN A 207 -12.98 -11.42 10.06
N TYR A 208 -12.15 -11.21 11.10
CA TYR A 208 -12.62 -11.17 12.49
C TYR A 208 -12.21 -9.91 13.27
N GLY A 209 -11.31 -9.09 12.75
CA GLY A 209 -10.86 -7.87 13.39
C GLY A 209 -11.91 -6.76 13.35
N ASP A 210 -11.91 -5.90 14.37
CA ASP A 210 -12.78 -4.72 14.37
C ASP A 210 -12.18 -3.64 13.48
N PHE A 211 -12.77 -3.45 12.29
CA PHE A 211 -12.35 -2.46 11.30
C PHE A 211 -12.47 -1.04 11.83
N LEU A 212 -11.46 -0.20 11.56
CA LEU A 212 -11.44 1.23 11.89
C LEU A 212 -11.33 2.13 10.66
N ASP A 213 -10.45 1.81 9.71
CA ASP A 213 -10.17 2.70 8.57
C ASP A 213 -9.50 1.96 7.40
N MET A 214 -9.46 2.59 6.24
CA MET A 214 -8.63 2.19 5.11
C MET A 214 -8.17 3.42 4.33
N ARG A 215 -6.85 3.50 4.07
CA ARG A 215 -6.25 4.64 3.37
C ARG A 215 -5.06 4.25 2.50
N HIS A 216 -4.73 5.13 1.55
CA HIS A 216 -3.38 5.19 0.98
C HIS A 216 -2.41 5.63 2.08
N LEU A 217 -1.32 4.91 2.23
CA LEU A 217 -0.35 5.09 3.29
C LEU A 217 0.75 6.05 2.82
N LEU A 218 1.05 7.07 3.62
CA LEU A 218 2.21 7.92 3.36
C LEU A 218 3.47 7.25 3.90
N ASP A 219 4.58 7.47 3.20
CA ASP A 219 5.87 6.80 3.45
C ASP A 219 6.45 7.10 4.84
N ASN A 220 6.06 8.24 5.42
CA ASN A 220 6.46 8.67 6.76
C ASN A 220 5.62 8.04 7.90
N THR A 221 4.64 7.18 7.59
CA THR A 221 3.93 6.36 8.59
C THR A 221 4.93 5.59 9.43
N ARG A 222 4.79 5.70 10.76
CA ARG A 222 5.70 5.08 11.72
C ARG A 222 5.05 3.86 12.36
N ILE A 223 5.82 2.78 12.43
CA ILE A 223 5.42 1.51 13.03
C ILE A 223 6.42 1.08 14.10
N GLN A 224 5.93 0.44 15.14
CA GLN A 224 6.76 0.00 16.27
C GLN A 224 7.37 -1.38 16.00
N GLN A 225 6.58 -2.29 15.43
CA GLN A 225 6.99 -3.62 15.03
C GLN A 225 6.08 -4.14 13.92
N ALA A 226 6.59 -5.07 13.11
CA ALA A 226 5.86 -5.66 12.00
C ALA A 226 6.29 -7.10 11.72
N MET A 227 5.32 -7.93 11.36
CA MET A 227 5.55 -9.12 10.54
C MET A 227 5.46 -8.69 9.07
N VAL A 228 6.49 -9.03 8.31
CA VAL A 228 6.72 -8.54 6.94
C VAL A 228 6.85 -9.72 6.00
N GLY A 229 5.90 -9.86 5.08
CA GLY A 229 6.00 -10.79 3.96
C GLY A 229 6.59 -10.05 2.77
N VAL A 230 7.70 -10.55 2.24
CA VAL A 230 8.41 -9.93 1.11
C VAL A 230 8.36 -10.86 -0.09
N SER A 231 7.93 -10.34 -1.24
CA SER A 231 8.05 -11.03 -2.52
C SER A 231 8.91 -10.22 -3.47
N TYR A 232 9.87 -10.86 -4.12
CA TYR A 232 10.74 -10.25 -5.12
C TYR A 232 10.09 -10.38 -6.49
N ILE A 233 9.81 -9.24 -7.12
CA ILE A 233 9.08 -9.22 -8.37
C ILE A 233 10.02 -9.60 -9.50
N SER A 234 9.66 -10.64 -10.24
CA SER A 234 10.41 -11.12 -11.41
C SER A 234 9.89 -10.55 -12.72
N ASP A 235 8.60 -10.21 -12.79
CA ASP A 235 7.94 -9.73 -14.00
C ASP A 235 6.70 -8.89 -13.66
N ILE A 236 6.32 -7.98 -14.55
CA ILE A 236 5.11 -7.17 -14.45
C ILE A 236 4.51 -7.08 -15.85
N PHE A 237 3.23 -7.40 -15.98
CA PHE A 237 2.52 -7.38 -17.26
C PHE A 237 1.10 -6.87 -17.08
N PHE A 238 0.55 -6.29 -18.14
CA PHE A 238 -0.89 -6.06 -18.23
C PHE A 238 -1.59 -7.40 -18.48
N GLU A 239 -2.58 -7.71 -17.64
CA GLU A 239 -3.46 -8.84 -17.90
C GLU A 239 -4.17 -8.61 -19.24
N LYS A 240 -4.10 -9.60 -20.13
CA LYS A 240 -4.81 -9.55 -21.41
C LYS A 240 -6.23 -10.02 -21.16
N GLU A 241 -7.20 -9.18 -21.50
CA GLU A 241 -8.63 -9.53 -21.53
C GLU A 241 -8.91 -10.74 -22.46
#